data_AF-A0A0K2RMN0-F1
#
_entry.id   AF-A0A0K2RMN0-F1
#
_cell.length_a   1.000
_cell.length_b   1.000
_cell.length_c   1.000
_cell.angle_alpha   90.00
_cell.angle_beta   90.00
_cell.angle_gamma   90.00
#
_symmetry.space_group_name_H-M   'P 1'
#
loop_
_entity.id
_entity.type
_entity.pdbx_description
1 polymer ?
#
loop_
_entity_poly.entity_id
_entity_poly.type
_entity_poly.pdbx_seq_one_letter_code
_entity_poly.pdbx_strand_id
1 'polypeptide(L)'
;MDMNTIESVVATTDPGQWREGDAWLAGGTVLFSYGSPVGSEEPLKRLLDLGQAGWPAVTVGDAGIELAATCTVAELYALPVSDAVAGRNWPGLDLFRPCCDSFVASFKVWNMSTVGGNVCTALPPGP
;
A
#
# COMPACT_ATOMS: atom_id res chain seq x y z
N MET A 1 -8.77 -9.35 12.73
CA MET A 1 -9.76 -8.82 13.67
C MET A 1 -11.06 -8.63 12.91
N ASP A 2 -12.17 -9.07 13.49
CA ASP A 2 -13.48 -8.90 12.85
C ASP A 2 -13.91 -7.43 12.95
N MET A 3 -14.24 -6.83 11.80
CA MET A 3 -14.62 -5.42 11.70
C MET A 3 -16.15 -5.28 11.69
N ASN A 4 -16.78 -5.64 12.80
CA ASN A 4 -18.24 -5.77 12.92
C ASN A 4 -19.02 -4.43 12.83
N THR A 5 -18.32 -3.30 12.78
CA THR A 5 -18.92 -1.96 12.66
C THR A 5 -18.98 -1.46 11.22
N ILE A 6 -18.37 -2.17 10.27
CA ILE A 6 -18.37 -1.81 8.86
C ILE A 6 -19.76 -2.06 8.27
N GLU A 7 -20.33 -1.01 7.71
CA GLU A 7 -21.66 -0.99 7.12
C GLU A 7 -21.59 -1.11 5.58
N SER A 8 -20.49 -0.68 4.95
CA SER A 8 -20.30 -0.81 3.50
C SER A 8 -18.83 -0.77 3.05
N VAL A 9 -18.60 -1.32 1.86
CA VAL A 9 -17.35 -1.17 1.10
C VAL A 9 -17.70 -0.44 -0.19
N VAL A 10 -17.00 0.65 -0.47
CA VAL A 10 -17.26 1.53 -1.62
C VAL A 10 -16.02 1.59 -2.48
N ALA A 11 -16.09 1.06 -3.70
CA ALA A 11 -15.02 1.19 -4.68
C ALA A 11 -14.94 2.64 -5.16
N THR A 12 -13.86 3.34 -4.83
CA THR A 12 -13.66 4.74 -5.23
C THR A 12 -12.19 5.11 -5.14
N THR A 13 -11.78 6.05 -5.97
CA THR A 13 -10.47 6.71 -5.92
C THR A 13 -10.60 8.21 -5.69
N ASP A 14 -11.83 8.71 -5.51
CA ASP A 14 -12.12 10.12 -5.32
C ASP A 14 -11.97 10.50 -3.85
N PRO A 15 -10.96 11.31 -3.47
CA PRO A 15 -10.79 11.74 -2.09
C PRO A 15 -11.93 12.60 -1.56
N GLY A 16 -12.73 13.23 -2.45
CA GLY A 16 -13.90 14.01 -2.05
C GLY A 16 -15.06 13.18 -1.48
N GLN A 17 -15.03 11.86 -1.65
CA GLN A 17 -16.02 10.95 -1.04
C GLN A 17 -15.70 10.55 0.40
N TRP A 18 -14.48 10.88 0.87
CA TRP A 18 -14.07 10.58 2.23
C TRP A 18 -14.87 11.41 3.23
N ARG A 19 -15.24 10.75 4.33
CA ARG A 19 -15.84 11.38 5.51
C ARG A 19 -15.39 10.68 6.78
N GLU A 20 -15.66 11.31 7.91
CA GLU A 20 -15.41 10.71 9.23
C GLU A 20 -16.05 9.32 9.35
N GLY A 21 -15.29 8.37 9.89
CA GLY A 21 -15.67 6.95 9.95
C GLY A 21 -15.28 6.12 8.72
N ASP A 22 -14.71 6.73 7.68
CA ASP A 22 -14.18 6.02 6.51
C ASP A 22 -12.68 5.70 6.67
N ALA A 23 -12.27 4.52 6.22
CA ALA A 23 -10.86 4.15 6.02
C ALA A 23 -10.61 3.76 4.57
N TRP A 24 -9.46 4.15 4.02
CA TRP A 24 -8.99 3.65 2.73
C TRP A 24 -8.55 2.19 2.85
N LEU A 25 -9.02 1.35 1.93
CA LEU A 25 -8.67 -0.05 1.82
C LEU A 25 -7.89 -0.28 0.53
N ALA A 26 -6.63 -0.65 0.67
CA ALA A 26 -5.83 -1.25 -0.41
C ALA A 26 -5.66 -2.75 -0.09
N GLY A 27 -4.43 -3.17 0.23
CA GLY A 27 -4.12 -4.55 0.64
C GLY A 27 -4.73 -5.05 1.95
N GLY A 28 -5.15 -4.14 2.83
CA GLY A 28 -5.81 -4.46 4.10
C GLY A 28 -4.95 -5.15 5.17
N THR A 29 -3.65 -5.39 4.94
CA THR A 29 -2.80 -6.19 5.85
C THR A 29 -2.73 -5.64 7.27
N VAL A 30 -2.59 -4.32 7.44
CA VAL A 30 -2.62 -3.65 8.76
C VAL A 30 -4.07 -3.47 9.22
N LEU A 31 -4.94 -2.96 8.35
CA LEU A 31 -6.32 -2.62 8.70
C LEU A 31 -7.10 -3.81 9.26
N PHE A 32 -7.01 -4.98 8.61
CA PHE A 32 -7.66 -6.20 9.07
C PHE A 32 -6.96 -6.84 10.26
N SER A 33 -5.70 -6.50 10.54
CA SER A 33 -4.98 -7.00 11.72
C SER A 33 -5.41 -6.27 12.99
N TYR A 34 -5.60 -4.95 12.93
CA TYR A 34 -6.02 -4.14 14.10
C TYR A 34 -7.53 -3.97 14.21
N GLY A 35 -8.26 -3.94 13.08
CA GLY A 35 -9.71 -3.70 13.05
C GLY A 35 -10.10 -2.22 13.20
N SER A 36 -9.13 -1.31 13.33
CA SER A 36 -9.30 0.14 13.38
C SER A 36 -8.10 0.84 12.70
N PRO A 37 -8.20 2.15 12.39
CA PRO A 37 -7.05 2.93 11.96
C PRO A 37 -6.02 3.03 13.09
N VAL A 38 -4.74 3.08 12.72
CA VAL A 38 -3.65 3.31 13.67
C VAL A 38 -3.85 4.70 14.27
N GLY A 39 -4.00 4.78 15.60
CA GLY A 39 -4.09 6.04 16.34
C GLY A 39 -5.50 6.58 16.59
N SER A 40 -6.56 5.85 16.23
CA SER A 40 -7.95 6.22 16.58
C SER A 40 -8.72 5.05 17.19
N GLU A 41 -9.46 5.29 18.27
CA GLU A 41 -10.35 4.30 18.89
C GLU A 41 -11.78 4.33 18.31
N GLU A 42 -12.09 5.31 17.46
CA GLU A 42 -13.41 5.46 16.86
C GLU A 42 -13.74 4.31 15.89
N PRO A 43 -14.97 3.76 15.94
CA PRO A 43 -15.36 2.62 15.10
C PRO A 43 -15.50 3.03 13.64
N LEU A 44 -14.88 2.27 12.74
CA LEU A 44 -15.03 2.45 11.30
C LEU A 44 -16.42 2.05 10.83
N LYS A 45 -16.92 2.79 9.84
CA LYS A 45 -18.23 2.58 9.22
C LYS A 45 -18.13 2.17 7.76
N ARG A 46 -17.13 2.66 7.02
CA ARG A 46 -16.96 2.32 5.60
C ARG A 46 -15.51 2.08 5.25
N LEU A 47 -15.32 1.20 4.27
CA LEU A 47 -14.04 1.00 3.60
C LEU A 47 -14.11 1.57 2.19
N LEU A 48 -13.20 2.49 1.86
CA LEU A 48 -13.04 3.05 0.51
C LEU A 48 -12.02 2.20 -0.23
N ASP A 49 -12.50 1.30 -1.08
CA ASP A 49 -11.69 0.26 -1.73
C ASP A 49 -11.00 0.79 -2.99
N LEU A 50 -9.67 0.72 -2.98
CA LEU A 50 -8.78 1.08 -4.09
C LEU A 50 -8.50 -0.11 -5.03
N GLY A 51 -9.01 -1.31 -4.74
CA GLY A 51 -8.74 -2.53 -5.52
C GLY A 51 -9.19 -2.45 -6.98
N GLN A 52 -10.13 -1.55 -7.31
CA GLN A 52 -10.61 -1.30 -8.67
C GLN A 52 -10.04 -0.02 -9.30
N ALA A 53 -9.00 0.57 -8.69
CA ALA A 53 -8.41 1.81 -9.17
C ALA A 53 -7.77 1.68 -10.58
N GLY A 54 -7.34 0.48 -10.96
CA GLY A 54 -6.76 0.21 -12.27
C GLY A 54 -5.41 0.89 -12.51
N TRP A 55 -4.77 1.41 -11.46
CA TRP A 55 -3.48 2.09 -11.55
C TRP A 55 -2.35 1.10 -11.85
N PRO A 56 -1.46 1.40 -12.82
CA PRO A 56 -0.22 0.65 -12.98
C PRO A 56 0.61 0.75 -11.70
N ALA A 57 1.04 -0.40 -11.15
CA ALA A 57 1.84 -0.43 -9.93
C ALA A 57 3.11 0.43 -10.05
N VAL A 58 3.76 0.37 -11.21
CA VAL A 58 4.96 1.13 -11.54
C VAL A 58 4.82 1.74 -12.93
N THR A 59 5.06 3.05 -13.05
CA THR A 59 5.26 3.72 -14.34
C THR A 59 6.67 4.28 -14.40
N VAL A 60 7.45 3.87 -15.40
CA VAL A 60 8.82 4.35 -15.61
C VAL A 60 8.83 5.35 -16.75
N GLY A 61 9.31 6.56 -16.47
CA GLY A 61 9.46 7.63 -17.46
C GLY A 61 10.86 8.23 -17.45
N ASP A 62 11.09 9.24 -18.29
CA ASP A 62 12.40 9.88 -18.39
C ASP A 62 12.80 10.63 -17.12
N ALA A 63 11.82 11.16 -16.39
CA ALA A 63 12.02 11.89 -15.15
C ALA A 63 12.20 10.99 -13.90
N GLY A 64 11.92 9.68 -14.01
CA GLY A 64 12.02 8.76 -12.88
C GLY A 64 10.93 7.69 -12.85
N ILE A 65 10.60 7.26 -11.63
CA ILE A 65 9.65 6.18 -11.35
C ILE A 65 8.47 6.76 -10.59
N GLU A 66 7.27 6.50 -11.09
CA GLU A 66 6.02 6.72 -10.37
C GLU A 66 5.54 5.37 -9.80
N LEU A 67 5.20 5.36 -8.52
CA LEU A 67 4.66 4.20 -7.81
C LEU A 67 3.23 4.49 -7.42
N ALA A 68 2.29 3.64 -7.85
CA ALA A 68 0.92 3.75 -7.38
C ALA A 68 0.84 3.45 -5.88
N ALA A 69 -0.11 4.07 -5.18
CA ALA A 69 -0.38 3.76 -3.78
C ALA A 69 -0.76 2.27 -3.58
N THR A 70 -1.31 1.63 -4.62
CA THR A 70 -1.66 0.21 -4.66
C THR A 70 -0.52 -0.72 -5.05
N CYS A 71 0.65 -0.20 -5.43
CA CYS A 71 1.84 -0.99 -5.74
C CYS A 71 2.19 -1.88 -4.55
N THR A 72 2.28 -3.18 -4.77
CA THR A 72 2.58 -4.15 -3.72
C THR A 72 4.07 -4.13 -3.36
N VAL A 73 4.39 -4.60 -2.15
CA VAL A 73 5.80 -4.80 -1.75
C VAL A 73 6.49 -5.79 -2.68
N ALA A 74 5.79 -6.82 -3.16
CA ALA A 74 6.33 -7.78 -4.12
C ALA A 74 6.69 -7.13 -5.47
N GLU A 75 5.83 -6.26 -6.01
CA GLU A 75 6.11 -5.50 -7.24
C GLU A 75 7.29 -4.53 -7.05
N LEU A 76 7.33 -3.84 -5.92
CA LEU A 76 8.43 -2.94 -5.57
C LEU A 76 9.77 -3.69 -5.48
N TYR A 77 9.78 -4.87 -4.86
CA TYR A 77 10.96 -5.73 -4.72
C TYR A 77 11.50 -6.21 -6.08
N ALA A 78 10.61 -6.47 -7.03
CA ALA A 78 10.97 -6.95 -8.37
C ALA A 78 11.50 -5.84 -9.28
N LEU A 79 11.14 -4.57 -9.03
CA LEU A 79 11.45 -3.45 -9.93
C LEU A 79 12.93 -3.31 -10.31
N PRO A 80 13.91 -3.39 -9.37
CA PRO A 80 15.32 -3.15 -9.71
C PRO A 80 15.93 -4.13 -10.72
N VAL A 81 15.30 -5.31 -10.92
CA VAL A 81 15.75 -6.32 -11.89
C VAL A 81 14.83 -6.43 -13.10
N SER A 82 13.87 -5.52 -13.25
CA SER A 82 12.94 -5.51 -14.37
C SER A 82 13.55 -4.88 -15.61
N ASP A 83 13.08 -5.31 -16.79
CA ASP A 83 13.47 -4.72 -18.07
C ASP A 83 13.12 -3.22 -18.17
N ALA A 84 12.10 -2.76 -17.44
CA ALA A 84 11.63 -1.37 -17.45
C ALA A 84 12.69 -0.38 -16.95
N VAL A 85 13.60 -0.82 -16.08
CA VAL A 85 14.70 0.00 -15.55
C VAL A 85 16.08 -0.49 -16.00
N ALA A 86 16.14 -1.46 -16.92
CA ALA A 86 17.40 -1.96 -17.44
C ALA A 86 18.23 -0.83 -18.06
N GLY A 87 19.50 -0.72 -17.65
CA GLY A 87 20.41 0.34 -18.10
C GLY A 87 20.17 1.72 -17.49
N ARG A 88 19.18 1.89 -16.60
CA ARG A 88 18.99 3.13 -15.83
C ARG A 88 19.98 3.16 -14.67
N ASN A 89 20.79 4.21 -14.57
CA ASN A 89 21.71 4.41 -13.45
C ASN A 89 21.08 5.32 -12.38
N TRP A 90 20.03 4.83 -11.72
CA TRP A 90 19.33 5.55 -10.67
C TRP A 90 19.70 4.98 -9.29
N PRO A 91 20.49 5.70 -8.47
CA PRO A 91 20.96 5.17 -7.18
C PRO A 91 19.82 4.78 -6.21
N GLY A 92 18.63 5.36 -6.37
CA GLY A 92 17.46 5.01 -5.55
C GLY A 92 17.00 3.55 -5.72
N LEU A 93 17.23 2.93 -6.88
CA LEU A 93 16.85 1.53 -7.12
C LEU A 93 17.57 0.55 -6.20
N ASP A 94 18.80 0.87 -5.79
CA ASP A 94 19.62 0.04 -4.90
C ASP A 94 19.01 -0.07 -3.49
N LEU A 95 18.12 0.84 -3.12
CA LEU A 95 17.47 0.86 -1.81
C LEU A 95 16.20 -0.01 -1.74
N PHE A 96 15.58 -0.34 -2.88
CA PHE A 96 14.25 -0.93 -2.90
C PHE A 96 14.27 -2.32 -2.24
N ARG A 97 15.20 -3.19 -2.64
CA ARG A 97 15.30 -4.53 -2.06
C ARG A 97 15.67 -4.51 -0.57
N PRO A 98 16.72 -3.79 -0.12
CA PRO A 98 17.02 -3.68 1.31
C PRO A 98 15.85 -3.14 2.16
N CYS A 99 15.11 -2.14 1.66
CA CYS A 99 13.93 -1.62 2.36
C CYS A 99 12.81 -2.66 2.46
N CYS A 100 12.53 -3.39 1.38
CA CYS A 100 11.56 -4.48 1.38
C CYS A 100 12.01 -5.65 2.28
N ASP A 101 13.28 -6.04 2.26
CA ASP A 101 13.83 -7.10 3.12
C ASP A 101 13.76 -6.70 4.61
N SER A 102 13.89 -5.41 4.91
CA SER A 102 13.69 -4.87 6.27
C SER A 102 12.21 -4.85 6.68
N PHE A 103 11.29 -4.93 5.73
CA PHE A 103 9.87 -5.13 5.98
C PHE A 103 9.59 -6.63 6.18
N VAL A 104 10.01 -7.12 7.35
CA VAL A 104 9.99 -8.56 7.72
C VAL A 104 8.56 -9.09 7.74
N ALA A 105 8.15 -9.69 6.63
CA ALA A 105 6.84 -10.32 6.47
C ALA A 105 6.93 -11.47 5.47
N SER A 106 5.93 -12.36 5.48
CA SER A 106 5.90 -13.49 4.54
C SER A 106 5.56 -13.03 3.12
N PHE A 107 5.87 -13.89 2.13
CA PHE A 107 5.47 -13.67 0.73
C PHE A 107 3.97 -13.37 0.56
N LYS A 108 3.11 -13.98 1.39
CA LYS A 108 1.65 -13.73 1.36
C LYS A 108 1.32 -12.28 1.70
N VAL A 109 2.00 -11.74 2.71
CA VAL A 109 1.85 -10.35 3.11
C VAL A 109 2.44 -9.43 2.04
N TRP A 110 3.59 -9.75 1.48
CA TRP A 110 4.20 -8.91 0.43
C TRP A 110 3.36 -8.80 -0.85
N ASN A 111 2.59 -9.84 -1.19
CA ASN A 111 1.68 -9.81 -2.33
C ASN A 111 0.36 -9.05 -2.08
N MET A 112 0.08 -8.67 -0.83
CA MET A 112 -1.11 -7.89 -0.47
C MET A 112 -0.75 -6.49 0.02
N SER A 113 0.29 -6.35 0.84
CA SER A 113 0.74 -5.10 1.43
C SER A 113 1.19 -4.14 0.33
N THR A 114 0.76 -2.89 0.45
CA THR A 114 0.98 -1.86 -0.57
C THR A 114 1.89 -0.75 -0.07
N VAL A 115 2.57 -0.06 -1.00
CA VAL A 115 3.42 1.10 -0.73
C VAL A 115 2.62 2.19 -0.03
N GLY A 116 1.45 2.55 -0.57
CA GLY A 116 0.58 3.56 0.03
C GLY A 116 0.10 3.14 1.42
N GLY A 117 -0.27 1.86 1.60
CA GLY A 117 -0.63 1.33 2.91
C GLY A 117 0.50 1.45 3.94
N ASN A 118 1.73 1.14 3.56
CA ASN A 118 2.90 1.26 4.45
C ASN A 118 3.22 2.72 4.80
N VAL A 119 3.20 3.62 3.81
CA VAL A 119 3.46 5.05 4.01
C VAL A 119 2.39 5.70 4.89
N CYS A 120 1.11 5.42 4.64
CA CYS A 120 -0.01 6.03 5.37
C CYS A 120 -0.16 5.51 6.81
N THR A 121 0.16 4.24 7.08
CA THR A 121 0.14 3.75 8.46
C THR A 121 1.28 4.32 9.29
N ALA A 122 2.39 4.70 8.64
CA ALA A 122 3.54 5.37 9.25
C ALA A 122 4.04 4.69 10.54
N LEU A 123 3.87 3.37 10.61
CA LEU A 123 4.30 2.60 11.76
C LEU A 123 5.84 2.60 11.80
N PRO A 124 6.45 2.73 12.99
CA PRO A 124 7.89 2.62 13.09
C PRO A 124 8.36 1.24 12.59
N PRO A 125 9.51 1.15 11.91
CA PRO A 125 10.10 -0.13 11.54
C PRO A 125 10.33 -0.95 12.83
N GLY A 126 9.60 -2.05 12.98
CA GLY A 126 9.60 -2.86 14.19
C GLY A 126 10.81 -3.81 14.28
N PRO A 127 11.10 -4.35 15.48
CA PRO A 127 11.25 -5.78 15.68
C PRO A 127 9.88 -6.50 15.79
#